data_AF-A0A2G2YKR9-F1
#
_entry.id   AF-A0A2G2YKR9-F1
#
_cell.length_a   1.000
_cell.length_b   1.000
_cell.length_c   1.000
_cell.angle_alpha   90.00
_cell.angle_beta   90.00
_cell.angle_gamma   90.00
#
_symmetry.space_group_name_H-M   'P 1'
#
loop_
_entity.id
_entity.type
_entity.pdbx_description
1 polymer ?
#
loop_
_entity_poly.entity_id
_entity_poly.type
_entity_poly.pdbx_seq_one_letter_code
_entity_poly.pdbx_strand_id
1 'polypeptide(L)'
;MIESQRHSYHLVDPSPWPISGSLGALATTVGGVMYMHSFQGGATLLSLGLIFLLYTMFIWWRDVLRESTFEGHHTKVVQLGPRYGFILFIVSEVMFFFALFRASSHSSLAPTVKIGGIWPPKGIAVVYPWEIPFLNTLIPLSSGAAVT
;
A
#
# COMPACT_ATOMS: atom_id res chain seq x y z
N MET A 1 -11.95 -32.08 15.38
CA MET A 1 -10.88 -32.22 14.37
C MET A 1 -11.54 -32.52 13.02
N ILE A 2 -10.99 -32.04 11.90
CA ILE A 2 -11.56 -31.91 10.52
C ILE A 2 -12.75 -32.82 10.16
N GLU A 3 -12.73 -34.07 10.60
CA GLU A 3 -13.83 -35.05 10.55
C GLU A 3 -15.22 -34.51 10.97
N SER A 4 -15.31 -33.62 11.98
CA SER A 4 -16.60 -33.01 12.37
C SER A 4 -17.01 -31.81 11.51
N GLN A 5 -16.05 -31.04 10.99
CA GLN A 5 -16.29 -29.82 10.20
C GLN A 5 -16.56 -30.15 8.72
N ARG A 6 -16.08 -31.30 8.24
CA ARG A 6 -16.28 -31.84 6.88
C ARG A 6 -15.72 -30.99 5.73
N HIS A 7 -14.96 -29.93 6.01
CA HIS A 7 -14.26 -29.12 5.02
C HIS A 7 -12.93 -28.61 5.56
N SER A 8 -12.03 -28.23 4.64
CA SER A 8 -10.67 -27.78 4.97
C SER A 8 -10.50 -26.25 4.99
N TYR A 9 -11.57 -25.47 4.80
CA TYR A 9 -11.55 -24.01 4.92
C TYR A 9 -11.41 -23.53 6.37
N HIS A 10 -10.73 -22.40 6.53
CA HIS A 10 -10.57 -21.71 7.82
C HIS A 10 -11.85 -20.90 8.12
N LEU A 11 -12.46 -21.15 9.27
CA LEU A 11 -13.53 -20.33 9.83
C LEU A 11 -12.90 -19.45 10.91
N VAL A 12 -12.76 -18.16 10.63
CA VAL A 12 -12.09 -17.20 11.52
C VAL A 12 -13.05 -16.79 12.62
N ASP A 13 -12.54 -16.71 13.85
CA ASP A 13 -13.30 -16.21 14.99
C ASP A 13 -13.55 -14.68 14.88
N PRO A 14 -14.60 -14.15 15.52
CA PRO A 14 -14.86 -12.71 15.52
C PRO A 14 -13.67 -11.91 16.06
N SER A 15 -13.21 -10.91 15.31
CA SER A 15 -12.13 -10.01 15.71
C SER A 15 -12.56 -8.53 15.64
N PRO A 16 -12.04 -7.67 16.54
CA PRO A 16 -12.36 -6.25 16.54
C PRO A 16 -11.54 -5.43 15.53
N TRP A 17 -10.56 -6.05 14.86
CA TRP A 17 -9.61 -5.35 13.99
C TRP A 17 -10.24 -4.67 12.77
N PRO A 18 -11.29 -5.23 12.10
CA PRO A 18 -11.96 -4.53 11.01
C PRO A 18 -12.58 -3.19 11.43
N ILE A 19 -13.28 -3.16 12.58
CA ILE A 19 -13.90 -1.92 13.07
C ILE A 19 -12.84 -0.93 13.58
N SER A 20 -11.80 -1.42 14.29
CA SER A 20 -10.66 -0.60 14.70
C SER A 20 -9.99 0.06 13.49
N GLY A 21 -9.72 -0.71 12.43
CA GLY A 21 -9.11 -0.20 11.20
C GLY A 21 -9.99 0.85 10.51
N SER A 22 -11.30 0.63 10.47
CA SER A 22 -12.24 1.61 9.89
C SER A 22 -12.27 2.93 10.66
N LEU A 23 -12.21 2.90 12.00
CA LEU A 23 -12.15 4.10 12.83
C LEU A 23 -10.81 4.82 12.66
N GLY A 24 -9.70 4.08 12.53
CA GLY A 24 -8.39 4.65 12.21
C GLY A 24 -8.36 5.34 10.85
N ALA A 25 -8.97 4.73 9.84
CA ALA A 25 -9.09 5.33 8.50
C ALA A 25 -9.95 6.59 8.52
N LEU A 26 -11.06 6.58 9.25
CA LEU A 26 -11.90 7.76 9.45
C LEU A 26 -11.11 8.89 10.14
N ALA A 27 -10.43 8.59 11.26
CA ALA A 27 -9.63 9.58 11.97
C ALA A 27 -8.52 10.17 11.08
N THR A 28 -7.86 9.32 10.27
CA THR A 28 -6.81 9.75 9.33
C THR A 28 -7.35 10.66 8.24
N THR A 29 -8.50 10.31 7.63
CA THR A 29 -9.11 11.13 6.57
C THR A 29 -9.61 12.48 7.09
N VAL A 30 -10.32 12.48 8.23
CA VAL A 30 -10.80 13.72 8.87
C VAL A 30 -9.61 14.58 9.32
N GLY A 31 -8.62 13.98 9.98
CA GLY A 31 -7.41 14.67 10.41
C GLY A 31 -6.63 15.25 9.23
N GLY A 32 -6.54 14.53 8.11
CA GLY A 32 -5.91 14.98 6.88
C GLY A 32 -6.60 16.20 6.27
N VAL A 33 -7.94 16.17 6.17
CA VAL A 33 -8.72 17.32 5.68
C VAL A 33 -8.55 18.53 6.61
N MET A 34 -8.64 18.32 7.93
CA MET A 34 -8.44 19.38 8.92
C MET A 34 -7.03 19.99 8.84
N TYR A 35 -6.01 19.16 8.64
CA TYR A 35 -4.63 19.59 8.46
C TYR A 35 -4.45 20.44 7.19
N MET A 36 -5.02 20.00 6.05
CA MET A 36 -4.94 20.73 4.78
C MET A 36 -5.65 22.09 4.80
N HIS A 37 -6.64 22.27 5.67
CA HIS A 37 -7.43 23.52 5.79
C HIS A 37 -7.08 24.35 7.04
N SER A 38 -5.94 24.09 7.69
CA SER A 38 -5.45 24.86 8.84
C SER A 38 -6.39 24.90 10.06
N PHE A 39 -7.18 23.84 10.28
CA PHE A 39 -7.99 23.72 11.50
C PHE A 39 -7.13 23.36 12.72
N GLN A 40 -7.51 23.89 13.88
CA GLN A 40 -6.86 23.53 15.15
C GLN A 40 -7.04 22.03 15.44
N GLY A 41 -5.95 21.36 15.85
CA GLY A 41 -5.95 19.92 16.13
C GLY A 41 -5.90 19.01 14.90
N GLY A 42 -5.81 19.54 13.68
CA GLY A 42 -5.73 18.72 12.46
C GLY A 42 -4.50 17.82 12.42
N ALA A 43 -3.31 18.39 12.70
CA ALA A 43 -2.06 17.62 12.73
C ALA A 43 -2.08 16.51 13.80
N THR A 44 -2.64 16.79 14.98
CA THR A 44 -2.74 15.82 16.08
C THR A 44 -3.72 14.69 15.76
N LEU A 45 -4.85 15.00 15.14
CA LEU A 45 -5.83 13.98 14.75
C LEU A 45 -5.28 13.11 13.61
N LEU A 46 -4.59 13.70 12.64
CA LEU A 46 -3.93 12.98 11.55
C LEU A 46 -2.87 12.01 12.08
N SER A 47 -1.98 12.48 12.97
CA SER A 47 -0.92 11.64 13.53
C SER A 47 -1.48 10.52 14.42
N LEU A 48 -2.49 10.81 15.26
CA LEU A 48 -3.18 9.78 16.04
C LEU A 48 -3.87 8.76 15.15
N GLY A 49 -4.57 9.19 14.09
CA GLY A 49 -5.22 8.29 13.13
C GLY A 49 -4.21 7.36 12.46
N LEU A 50 -3.06 7.88 12.02
CA LEU A 50 -1.99 7.08 11.42
C LEU A 50 -1.39 6.08 12.41
N ILE A 51 -1.09 6.49 13.65
CA ILE A 51 -0.58 5.58 14.69
C ILE A 51 -1.61 4.48 14.98
N PHE A 52 -2.89 4.82 15.06
CA PHE A 52 -3.96 3.87 15.32
C PHE A 52 -4.14 2.85 14.19
N LEU A 53 -4.02 3.29 12.93
CA LEU A 53 -3.99 2.40 11.76
C LEU A 53 -2.80 1.44 11.80
N LEU A 54 -1.58 1.96 12.02
CA LEU A 54 -0.37 1.14 12.11
C LEU A 54 -0.46 0.12 13.25
N TYR A 55 -1.01 0.53 14.40
CA TYR A 55 -1.25 -0.36 15.53
C TYR A 55 -2.25 -1.47 15.19
N THR A 56 -3.35 -1.13 14.52
CA THR A 56 -4.34 -2.12 14.08
C THR A 56 -3.73 -3.10 13.09
N MET A 57 -2.95 -2.63 12.11
CA MET A 57 -2.24 -3.48 11.14
C MET A 57 -1.28 -4.44 11.85
N PHE A 58 -0.48 -3.94 12.80
CA PHE A 58 0.47 -4.75 13.55
C PHE A 58 -0.22 -5.88 14.32
N ILE A 59 -1.28 -5.57 15.07
CA ILE A 59 -1.98 -6.60 15.85
C ILE A 59 -2.72 -7.58 14.94
N TRP A 60 -3.35 -7.10 13.87
CA TRP A 60 -4.06 -7.99 12.96
C TRP A 60 -3.07 -8.98 12.31
N TRP A 61 -1.90 -8.52 11.86
CA TRP A 61 -0.88 -9.44 11.32
C TRP A 61 -0.32 -10.39 12.37
N ARG A 62 -0.16 -9.95 13.62
CA ARG A 62 0.21 -10.83 14.74
C ARG A 62 -0.81 -11.95 14.91
N ASP A 63 -2.11 -11.65 14.83
CA ASP A 63 -3.16 -12.64 15.00
C ASP A 63 -3.21 -13.62 13.83
N VAL A 64 -3.06 -13.14 12.58
CA VAL A 64 -2.91 -14.01 11.40
C VAL A 64 -1.70 -14.95 11.54
N LEU A 65 -0.56 -14.44 12.01
CA LEU A 65 0.64 -15.25 12.25
C LEU A 65 0.40 -16.30 13.34
N ARG A 66 -0.38 -15.96 14.36
CA ARG A 66 -0.73 -16.89 15.44
C ARG A 66 -1.65 -18.01 14.95
N GLU A 67 -2.73 -17.65 14.27
CA GLU A 67 -3.69 -18.59 13.67
C GLU A 67 -3.01 -19.54 12.67
N SER A 68 -2.06 -19.01 11.89
CA SER A 68 -1.35 -19.79 10.88
C SER A 68 -0.28 -20.72 11.46
N THR A 69 0.53 -20.22 12.40
CA THR A 69 1.77 -20.89 12.84
C THR A 69 1.58 -21.73 14.09
N PHE A 70 0.83 -21.22 15.08
CA PHE A 70 0.66 -21.89 16.36
C PHE A 70 -0.63 -22.73 16.42
N GLU A 71 -1.69 -22.28 15.76
CA GLU A 71 -2.99 -22.97 15.75
C GLU A 71 -3.18 -23.86 14.51
N GLY A 72 -2.38 -23.65 13.46
CA GLY A 72 -2.29 -24.55 12.31
C GLY A 72 -3.50 -24.51 11.37
N HIS A 73 -4.28 -23.42 11.38
CA HIS A 73 -5.51 -23.30 10.58
C HIS A 73 -5.28 -23.17 9.06
N HIS A 74 -4.04 -22.95 8.62
CA HIS A 74 -3.68 -22.76 7.21
C HIS A 74 -3.44 -24.09 6.47
N THR A 75 -4.53 -24.81 6.17
CA THR A 75 -4.50 -26.00 5.31
C THR A 75 -4.04 -25.66 3.87
N LYS A 76 -3.72 -26.67 3.05
CA LYS A 76 -3.25 -26.45 1.67
C LYS A 76 -4.23 -25.64 0.81
N VAL A 77 -5.55 -25.83 0.97
CA VAL A 77 -6.56 -25.04 0.25
C VAL A 77 -6.60 -23.60 0.74
N VAL A 78 -6.48 -23.37 2.05
CA VAL A 78 -6.45 -22.03 2.64
C VAL A 78 -5.22 -21.27 2.18
N GLN A 79 -4.05 -21.91 2.10
CA GLN A 79 -2.80 -21.29 1.62
C GLN A 79 -2.88 -20.78 0.18
N LEU A 80 -3.74 -21.33 -0.67
CA LEU A 80 -3.96 -20.82 -2.03
C LEU A 80 -4.67 -19.46 -2.01
N GLY A 81 -5.56 -19.22 -1.05
CA GLY A 81 -6.32 -17.97 -0.92
C GLY A 81 -5.43 -16.73 -0.84
N PRO A 82 -4.54 -16.60 0.17
CA PRO A 82 -3.61 -15.47 0.29
C PRO A 82 -2.70 -15.29 -0.92
N ARG A 83 -2.33 -16.35 -1.64
CA ARG A 83 -1.54 -16.23 -2.89
C ARG A 83 -2.33 -15.52 -3.97
N TYR A 84 -3.57 -15.95 -4.23
CA TYR A 84 -4.45 -15.26 -5.17
C TYR A 84 -4.77 -13.83 -4.72
N GLY A 85 -5.06 -13.65 -3.42
CA GLY A 85 -5.32 -12.33 -2.85
C GLY A 85 -4.15 -11.37 -3.04
N PHE A 86 -2.91 -11.83 -2.79
CA PHE A 86 -1.73 -10.99 -2.96
C PHE A 86 -1.40 -10.70 -4.43
N ILE A 87 -1.64 -11.65 -5.35
CA ILE A 87 -1.52 -11.39 -6.79
C ILE A 87 -2.53 -10.31 -7.23
N LEU A 88 -3.79 -10.42 -6.81
CA LEU A 88 -4.81 -9.42 -7.12
C LEU A 88 -4.47 -8.05 -6.53
N PHE A 89 -3.93 -8.01 -5.31
CA PHE A 89 -3.42 -6.78 -4.69
C PHE A 89 -2.29 -6.15 -5.51
N ILE A 90 -1.29 -6.92 -5.94
CA ILE A 90 -0.21 -6.43 -6.83
C ILE A 90 -0.80 -5.89 -8.14
N VAL A 91 -1.76 -6.58 -8.75
CA VAL A 91 -2.42 -6.10 -9.98
C VAL A 91 -3.12 -4.75 -9.74
N SER A 92 -3.78 -4.55 -8.59
CA SER A 92 -4.38 -3.25 -8.27
C SER A 92 -3.33 -2.13 -8.14
N GLU A 93 -2.18 -2.42 -7.53
CA GLU A 93 -1.06 -1.46 -7.42
C GLU A 93 -0.46 -1.12 -8.79
N VAL A 94 -0.27 -2.12 -9.66
CA VAL A 94 0.20 -1.88 -11.05
C VAL A 94 -0.75 -0.95 -11.79
N MET A 95 -2.07 -1.12 -11.63
CA MET A 95 -3.06 -0.23 -12.25
C MET A 95 -3.05 1.18 -11.64
N PHE A 96 -2.79 1.31 -10.35
CA PHE A 96 -2.59 2.60 -9.69
C PHE A 96 -1.38 3.35 -10.28
N PHE A 97 -0.22 2.68 -10.42
CA PHE A 97 0.95 3.28 -11.07
C PHE A 97 0.73 3.56 -12.56
N PHE A 98 -0.01 2.71 -13.27
CA PHE A 98 -0.37 2.95 -14.66
C PHE A 98 -1.13 4.27 -14.83
N ALA A 99 -2.03 4.61 -13.91
CA ALA A 99 -2.73 5.90 -13.94
C ALA A 99 -1.76 7.09 -13.80
N LEU A 100 -0.74 6.99 -12.93
CA LEU A 100 0.30 8.01 -12.78
C LEU A 100 1.17 8.14 -14.03
N PHE A 101 1.59 7.03 -14.64
CA PHE A 101 2.33 7.02 -15.90
C PHE A 101 1.53 7.63 -17.05
N ARG A 102 0.22 7.33 -17.12
CA ARG A 102 -0.67 7.94 -18.10
C ARG A 102 -0.77 9.46 -17.92
N ALA A 103 -0.91 9.94 -16.68
CA ALA A 103 -0.97 11.38 -16.39
C ALA A 103 0.34 12.10 -16.80
N SER A 104 1.50 11.51 -16.49
CA SER A 104 2.81 12.03 -16.87
C SER A 104 3.01 12.04 -18.40
N SER A 105 2.69 10.94 -19.08
CA SER A 105 2.82 10.81 -20.53
C SER A 105 1.88 11.78 -21.26
N HIS A 106 0.63 11.90 -20.81
CA HIS A 106 -0.32 12.84 -21.38
C HIS A 106 0.19 14.29 -21.29
N SER A 107 0.79 14.65 -20.14
CA SER A 107 1.29 16.02 -19.90
C SER A 107 2.58 16.33 -20.67
N SER A 108 3.44 15.32 -20.89
CA SER A 108 4.76 15.48 -21.52
C SER A 108 4.77 15.31 -23.05
N LEU A 109 3.86 14.49 -23.60
CA LEU A 109 3.77 14.26 -25.06
C LEU A 109 3.23 15.47 -25.82
N ALA A 110 2.30 16.22 -25.22
CA ALA A 110 1.71 17.42 -25.80
C ALA A 110 1.69 18.56 -24.75
N PRO A 111 2.86 19.14 -24.43
CA PRO A 111 2.98 20.18 -23.41
C PRO A 111 2.14 21.40 -23.76
N THR A 112 1.47 21.96 -22.75
CA THR A 112 0.58 23.11 -22.96
C THR A 112 1.34 24.37 -23.40
N VAL A 113 0.66 25.26 -24.13
CA VAL A 113 1.25 26.55 -24.56
C VAL A 113 1.72 27.40 -23.37
N LYS A 114 1.08 27.25 -22.21
CA LYS A 114 1.44 27.97 -20.97
C LYS A 114 2.86 27.66 -20.47
N ILE A 115 3.37 26.45 -20.74
CA ILE A 115 4.74 26.05 -20.39
C ILE A 115 5.73 26.20 -21.57
N GLY A 116 5.28 26.83 -22.67
CA GLY A 116 6.10 27.10 -23.85
C GLY A 116 6.07 26.00 -24.92
N GLY A 117 5.15 25.03 -24.82
CA GLY A 117 4.98 23.98 -25.85
C GLY A 117 6.18 23.03 -25.97
N ILE A 118 7.06 22.98 -24.97
CA ILE A 118 8.21 22.09 -24.92
C ILE A 118 8.27 21.34 -23.59
N TRP A 119 8.86 20.14 -23.62
CA TRP A 119 9.13 19.34 -22.43
C TRP A 119 10.61 18.95 -22.41
N PRO A 120 11.32 19.10 -21.27
CA PRO A 120 10.88 19.70 -20.01
C PRO A 120 10.61 21.22 -20.12
N PRO A 121 9.76 21.80 -19.24
CA PRO A 121 9.53 23.23 -19.19
C PRO A 121 10.83 24.03 -18.99
N LYS A 122 10.91 25.21 -19.62
CA LYS A 122 12.07 26.11 -19.45
C LYS A 122 12.26 26.48 -17.97
N GLY A 123 13.52 26.49 -17.53
CA GLY A 123 13.88 26.86 -16.15
C GLY A 123 13.88 25.69 -15.16
N ILE A 124 13.44 24.48 -15.56
CA ILE A 124 13.57 23.28 -14.73
C ILE A 124 14.88 22.56 -15.07
N ALA A 125 15.77 22.46 -14.09
CA ALA A 125 16.97 21.64 -14.20
C ALA A 125 16.60 20.15 -14.06
N VAL A 126 16.86 19.37 -15.10
CA VAL A 126 16.60 17.93 -15.12
C VAL A 126 17.70 17.20 -14.35
N VAL A 127 17.32 16.25 -13.51
CA VAL A 127 18.28 15.37 -12.83
C VAL A 127 18.99 14.51 -13.87
N TYR A 128 20.33 14.49 -13.84
CA TYR A 128 21.11 13.69 -14.78
C TYR A 128 20.86 12.19 -14.54
N PRO A 129 20.42 11.42 -15.57
CA PRO A 129 19.99 10.03 -15.36
C PRO A 129 21.09 9.07 -14.88
N TRP A 130 22.36 9.37 -15.15
CA TRP A 130 23.48 8.44 -14.93
C TRP A 130 24.18 8.58 -13.58
N GLU A 131 23.75 9.52 -12.74
CA GLU A 131 24.29 9.68 -11.38
C GLU A 131 23.42 8.88 -10.38
N ILE A 132 22.73 9.58 -9.48
CA ILE A 132 21.92 8.99 -8.42
C ILE A 132 20.79 8.10 -8.98
N PRO A 133 20.05 8.47 -10.04
CA PRO A 133 18.99 7.61 -10.56
C PRO A 133 19.50 6.26 -11.07
N PHE A 134 20.66 6.23 -11.73
CA PHE A 134 21.26 5.00 -12.21
C PHE A 134 21.70 4.10 -11.04
N LEU A 135 22.34 4.67 -10.03
CA LEU A 135 22.70 3.94 -8.81
C LEU A 135 21.44 3.36 -8.13
N ASN A 136 20.36 4.14 -8.06
CA ASN A 136 19.06 3.70 -7.53
C ASN A 136 18.35 2.66 -8.40
N THR A 137 18.84 2.37 -9.61
CA THR A 137 18.39 1.24 -10.43
C THR A 137 19.20 -0.03 -10.12
N LEU A 138 20.52 0.12 -9.90
CA LEU A 138 21.40 -0.99 -9.54
C LEU A 138 21.10 -1.57 -8.15
N ILE A 139 20.72 -0.72 -7.18
CA ILE A 139 20.41 -1.17 -5.82
C ILE A 139 19.19 -2.13 -5.81
N PRO A 140 18.01 -1.78 -6.35
CA PRO A 140 16.88 -2.72 -6.42
C PRO A 140 17.15 -3.93 -7.30
N LEU A 141 17.92 -3.80 -8.38
CA LEU A 141 18.27 -4.94 -9.24
C LEU A 141 19.12 -5.96 -8.48
N SER A 142 20.14 -5.50 -7.74
CA SER A 142 20.96 -6.37 -6.89
C SER A 142 20.18 -6.92 -5.70
N SER A 143 19.30 -6.13 -5.08
CA SER A 143 18.37 -6.62 -4.06
C SER A 143 17.43 -7.70 -4.59
N GLY A 144 16.94 -7.58 -5.83
CA GLY A 144 16.12 -8.61 -6.48
C GLY A 144 16.89 -9.91 -6.71
N ALA A 145 18.15 -9.80 -7.15
CA ALA A 145 19.03 -10.96 -7.31
C ALA A 145 19.31 -11.67 -5.97
N ALA A 146 19.44 -10.92 -4.86
CA ALA A 146 19.70 -11.50 -3.53
C ALA A 146 18.48 -12.25 -2.92
N VAL A 147 17.26 -11.92 -3.35
CA VAL A 147 16.03 -12.60 -2.89
C VAL A 147 15.79 -13.93 -3.63
N THR A 148 16.37 -14.10 -4.83
CA THR A 148 16.24 -15.31 -5.66
C THR A 148 17.24 -16.38 -5.24
#